data_AF-A0A5J4UGU5-F1
#
_entry.id   AF-A0A5J4UGU5-F1
#
_cell.length_a   1.000
_cell.length_b   1.000
_cell.length_c   1.000
_cell.angle_alpha   90.00
_cell.angle_beta   90.00
_cell.angle_gamma   90.00
#
_symmetry.space_group_name_H-M   'P 1'
#
loop_
_entity.id
_entity.type
_entity.pdbx_description
1 polymer ?
#
loop_
_entity_poly.entity_id
_entity_poly.type
_entity_poly.pdbx_seq_one_letter_code
_entity_poly.pdbx_strand_id
1 'polypeptide(L)'
;MSQDIGGRISGPQANPFDVPNPMTPEYPMKVLEAFRQYERLKISQVNAILKQSRNLFETLPNIIEVSVTEGKEITVVGDIFGQFFDVLNLFTLNGPPSNGNPYLFIGNYVDYGSFGTELFLMLLCFKLTYPMSLHLLRGNHECAKSTLKRGFKNEAEDKYNIAVYQNFLYIFQSLPICSVINKRIFVVHGGLFTRRDVTLDEIRRVNRFAEPGEEIGGENLMTQMLWSDPMEHP
;
A
#
# COMPACT_ATOMS: atom_id res chain seq x y z
N MET A 1 10.58 -32.98 53.59
CA MET A 1 10.71 -31.72 52.83
C MET A 1 11.14 -32.07 51.42
N SER A 2 10.18 -32.23 50.52
CA SER A 2 10.45 -32.43 49.08
C SER A 2 10.59 -31.05 48.45
N GLN A 3 11.74 -30.73 47.87
CA GLN A 3 11.93 -29.49 47.11
C GLN A 3 11.42 -29.72 45.69
N ASP A 4 10.34 -29.02 45.36
CA ASP A 4 9.83 -28.91 43.99
C ASP A 4 10.83 -28.10 43.15
N ILE A 5 11.41 -28.76 42.15
CA ILE A 5 12.28 -28.14 41.16
C ILE A 5 11.36 -27.59 40.07
N GLY A 6 10.87 -26.37 40.28
CA GLY A 6 10.05 -25.64 39.32
C GLY A 6 10.82 -25.37 38.04
N GLY A 7 10.65 -26.24 37.04
CA GLY A 7 11.10 -26.02 35.68
C GLY A 7 10.43 -24.76 35.13
N ARG A 8 11.21 -23.70 34.91
CA ARG A 8 10.79 -22.57 34.07
C ARG A 8 10.62 -23.10 32.65
N ILE A 9 9.38 -23.40 32.29
CA ILE A 9 9.00 -23.59 30.89
C ILE A 9 9.16 -22.22 30.24
N SER A 10 10.28 -22.01 29.55
CA SER A 10 10.39 -20.91 28.60
C SER A 10 9.24 -21.08 27.61
N GLY A 11 8.31 -20.11 27.58
CA GLY A 11 7.26 -20.07 26.57
C GLY A 11 7.87 -20.17 25.17
N PRO A 12 7.07 -20.55 24.14
CA PRO A 12 7.59 -20.67 22.78
C PRO A 12 8.35 -19.38 22.44
N GLN A 13 9.63 -19.51 22.09
CA GLN A 13 10.41 -18.40 21.56
C GLN A 13 9.60 -17.85 20.38
N ALA A 14 9.12 -16.61 20.53
CA ALA A 14 8.40 -15.92 19.46
C ALA A 14 9.26 -16.05 18.20
N ASN A 15 8.68 -16.57 17.13
CA ASN A 15 9.40 -16.70 15.88
C ASN A 15 9.80 -15.28 15.48
N PRO A 16 11.08 -14.99 15.16
CA PRO A 16 11.54 -13.63 14.83
C PRO A 16 10.78 -12.97 13.68
N PHE A 17 9.96 -13.74 12.95
CA PHE A 17 9.07 -13.29 11.89
C PHE A 17 7.58 -13.31 12.23
N ASP A 18 7.17 -13.57 13.48
CA ASP A 18 5.77 -13.37 13.88
C ASP A 18 5.40 -11.91 13.65
N VAL A 19 4.33 -11.66 12.89
CA VAL A 19 3.92 -10.31 12.50
C VAL A 19 3.44 -9.57 13.77
N PRO A 20 4.13 -8.51 14.22
CA PRO A 20 3.74 -7.80 15.42
C PRO A 20 2.41 -7.06 15.21
N ASN A 21 1.69 -6.87 16.31
CA ASN A 21 0.46 -6.09 16.36
C ASN A 21 0.37 -5.40 17.74
N PRO A 22 0.64 -4.09 17.85
CA PRO A 22 0.93 -3.15 16.75
C PRO A 22 2.29 -3.40 16.09
N MET A 23 2.44 -2.96 14.83
CA MET A 23 3.68 -3.10 14.06
C MET A 23 4.83 -2.33 14.74
N THR A 24 6.03 -2.92 14.83
CA THR A 24 7.20 -2.25 15.41
C THR A 24 8.09 -1.61 14.34
N PRO A 25 8.86 -0.56 14.66
CA PRO A 25 9.78 0.09 13.71
C PRO A 25 10.81 -0.83 13.05
N GLU A 26 11.20 -1.92 13.72
CA GLU A 26 12.20 -2.87 13.24
C GLU A 26 11.62 -3.87 12.23
N TYR A 27 10.32 -4.15 12.29
CA TYR A 27 9.71 -5.21 11.48
C TYR A 27 9.76 -4.93 9.97
N PRO A 28 9.42 -3.73 9.47
CA PRO A 28 9.55 -3.41 8.05
C PRO A 28 10.98 -3.58 7.54
N MET A 29 11.98 -3.21 8.35
CA MET A 29 13.39 -3.37 7.98
C MET A 29 13.81 -4.84 7.92
N LYS A 30 13.31 -5.69 8.82
CA LYS A 30 13.53 -7.14 8.76
C LYS A 30 12.92 -7.76 7.50
N VAL A 31 11.68 -7.37 7.17
CA VAL A 31 10.98 -7.83 5.96
C VAL A 31 11.73 -7.38 4.71
N LEU A 32 12.17 -6.13 4.67
CA LEU A 32 12.97 -5.56 3.59
C LEU A 32 14.25 -6.36 3.36
N GLU A 33 15.02 -6.66 4.42
CA GLU A 33 16.27 -7.41 4.28
C GLU A 33 16.02 -8.87 3.87
N ALA A 34 14.99 -9.52 4.40
CA ALA A 34 14.60 -10.86 3.97
C ALA A 34 14.30 -10.90 2.46
N PHE A 35 13.51 -9.95 1.96
CA PHE A 35 13.20 -9.84 0.52
C PHE A 35 14.42 -9.49 -0.34
N ARG A 36 15.36 -8.68 0.18
CA ARG A 36 16.64 -8.41 -0.49
C ARG A 36 17.46 -9.70 -0.69
N GLN A 37 17.36 -10.64 0.25
CA GLN A 37 17.99 -11.97 0.17
C GLN A 37 17.11 -13.02 -0.54
N TYR A 38 16.05 -12.60 -1.24
CA TYR A 38 15.11 -13.47 -1.95
C TYR A 38 14.37 -14.47 -1.02
N GLU A 39 14.33 -14.20 0.28
CA GLU A 39 13.52 -14.98 1.20
C GLU A 39 12.04 -14.66 1.03
N ARG A 40 11.18 -15.62 1.38
CA ARG A 40 9.73 -15.48 1.25
C ARG A 40 9.05 -15.59 2.61
N LEU A 41 8.14 -14.67 2.88
CA LEU A 41 7.23 -14.78 4.04
C LEU A 41 6.33 -16.02 3.91
N LYS A 42 5.96 -16.61 5.03
CA LYS A 42 4.95 -17.68 5.08
C LYS A 42 3.56 -17.10 4.79
N ILE A 43 2.66 -17.90 4.22
CA ILE A 43 1.26 -17.51 3.97
C ILE A 43 0.58 -16.96 5.23
N SER A 44 0.85 -17.53 6.41
CA SER A 44 0.31 -17.04 7.69
C SER A 44 0.75 -15.60 8.01
N GLN A 45 1.99 -15.25 7.69
CA GLN A 45 2.54 -13.91 7.91
C GLN A 45 1.97 -12.92 6.90
N VAL A 46 1.91 -13.31 5.62
CA VAL A 46 1.27 -12.51 4.56
C VAL A 46 -0.18 -12.20 4.94
N ASN A 47 -0.97 -13.20 5.33
CA ASN A 47 -2.36 -13.00 5.73
C ASN A 47 -2.49 -12.11 6.98
N ALA A 48 -1.56 -12.19 7.94
CA ALA A 48 -1.56 -11.30 9.09
C ALA A 48 -1.26 -9.84 8.71
N ILE A 49 -0.30 -9.58 7.81
CA ILE A 49 -0.01 -8.24 7.28
C ILE A 49 -1.22 -7.70 6.51
N LEU A 50 -1.80 -8.49 5.61
CA LEU A 50 -2.97 -8.11 4.82
C LEU A 50 -4.17 -7.82 5.73
N LYS A 51 -4.45 -8.67 6.74
CA LYS A 51 -5.56 -8.43 7.68
C LYS A 51 -5.39 -7.11 8.45
N GLN A 52 -4.20 -6.85 9.00
CA GLN A 52 -3.93 -5.59 9.69
C GLN A 52 -4.05 -4.38 8.75
N SER A 53 -3.52 -4.50 7.53
CA SER A 53 -3.60 -3.46 6.51
C SER A 53 -5.04 -3.13 6.14
N ARG A 54 -5.87 -4.16 5.94
CA ARG A 54 -7.30 -3.99 5.62
C ARG A 54 -8.01 -3.18 6.70
N ASN A 55 -7.82 -3.58 7.96
CA ASN A 55 -8.41 -2.88 9.10
C ASN A 55 -7.99 -1.40 9.15
N LEU A 56 -6.75 -1.07 8.79
CA LEU A 56 -6.30 0.31 8.70
C LEU A 56 -6.95 1.04 7.52
N PHE A 57 -6.85 0.52 6.31
CA PHE A 57 -7.32 1.19 5.09
C PHE A 57 -8.83 1.38 5.03
N GLU A 58 -9.62 0.48 5.61
CA GLU A 58 -11.08 0.64 5.72
C GLU A 58 -11.47 1.84 6.58
N THR A 59 -10.61 2.29 7.50
CA THR A 59 -10.87 3.49 8.33
C THR A 59 -10.48 4.80 7.64
N LEU A 60 -9.73 4.74 6.54
CA LEU A 60 -9.23 5.95 5.87
C LEU A 60 -10.30 6.58 4.97
N PRO A 61 -10.28 7.91 4.78
CA PRO A 61 -11.12 8.57 3.77
C PRO A 61 -10.59 8.33 2.35
N ASN A 62 -11.39 8.66 1.34
CA ASN A 62 -10.93 8.65 -0.06
C ASN A 62 -9.80 9.66 -0.34
N ILE A 63 -9.83 10.79 0.37
CA ILE A 63 -8.85 11.88 0.24
C ILE A 63 -7.96 11.89 1.48
N ILE A 64 -6.67 11.62 1.29
CA ILE A 64 -5.69 11.74 2.35
C ILE A 64 -5.22 13.19 2.45
N GLU A 65 -5.56 13.87 3.54
CA GLU A 65 -5.05 15.21 3.83
C GLU A 65 -3.67 15.12 4.48
N VAL A 66 -2.67 15.71 3.83
CA VAL A 66 -1.27 15.70 4.29
C VAL A 66 -0.89 17.12 4.70
N SER A 67 -0.34 17.26 5.91
CA SER A 67 0.19 18.52 6.41
C SER A 67 1.71 18.44 6.51
N VAL A 68 2.40 19.21 5.66
CA VAL A 68 3.85 19.37 5.68
C VAL A 68 4.15 20.72 6.34
N THR A 69 4.76 20.66 7.52
CA THR A 69 5.12 21.86 8.28
C THR A 69 6.27 22.61 7.63
N GLU A 70 6.40 23.90 7.94
CA GLU A 70 7.47 24.75 7.39
C GLU A 70 8.86 24.16 7.70
N GLY A 71 9.74 24.13 6.69
CA GLY A 71 11.07 23.53 6.78
C GLY A 71 11.10 21.99 6.81
N LYS A 72 9.95 21.32 6.60
CA LYS A 72 9.86 19.88 6.36
C LYS A 72 9.49 19.59 4.92
N GLU A 73 9.78 18.36 4.51
CA GLU A 73 9.55 17.86 3.16
C GLU A 73 8.74 16.57 3.20
N ILE A 74 8.07 16.26 2.09
CA ILE A 74 7.48 14.95 1.81
C ILE A 74 7.94 14.49 0.43
N THR A 75 8.29 13.22 0.32
CA THR A 75 8.66 12.61 -0.95
C THR A 75 7.44 12.02 -1.64
N VAL A 76 7.13 12.47 -2.84
CA VAL A 76 6.06 11.90 -3.68
C VAL A 76 6.69 10.95 -4.69
N VAL A 77 6.20 9.70 -4.75
CA VAL A 77 6.75 8.63 -5.58
C VAL A 77 5.69 8.14 -6.55
N GLY A 78 6.01 8.19 -7.84
CA GLY A 78 5.20 7.66 -8.94
C GLY A 78 5.23 6.14 -9.03
N ASP A 79 4.94 5.65 -10.23
CA ASP A 79 4.85 4.23 -10.56
C ASP A 79 6.15 3.49 -10.28
N ILE A 80 6.02 2.28 -9.73
CA ILE A 80 7.17 1.42 -9.40
C ILE A 80 7.03 0.00 -9.92
N PHE A 81 5.85 -0.46 -10.33
CA PHE A 81 5.62 -1.67 -11.14
C PHE A 81 6.46 -2.90 -10.74
N GLY A 82 6.43 -3.29 -9.46
CA GLY A 82 7.16 -4.45 -8.96
C GLY A 82 8.69 -4.34 -9.00
N GLN A 83 9.24 -3.15 -9.19
CA GLN A 83 10.69 -2.89 -9.22
C GLN A 83 11.26 -2.73 -7.80
N PHE A 84 11.19 -3.81 -7.01
CA PHE A 84 11.59 -3.80 -5.59
C PHE A 84 13.00 -3.23 -5.35
N PHE A 85 13.99 -3.63 -6.15
CA PHE A 85 15.37 -3.18 -5.98
C PHE A 85 15.57 -1.68 -6.27
N ASP A 86 14.76 -1.10 -7.15
CA ASP A 86 14.79 0.34 -7.41
C ASP A 86 14.22 1.12 -6.23
N VAL A 87 13.20 0.58 -5.55
CA VAL A 87 12.70 1.16 -4.29
C VAL A 87 13.75 1.04 -3.17
N LEU A 88 14.54 -0.04 -3.13
CA LEU A 88 15.67 -0.13 -2.19
C LEU A 88 16.73 0.93 -2.48
N ASN A 89 17.01 1.20 -3.75
CA ASN A 89 17.91 2.27 -4.14
C ASN A 89 17.35 3.64 -3.73
N LEU A 90 16.05 3.89 -3.94
CA LEU A 90 15.36 5.08 -3.45
C LEU A 90 15.52 5.25 -1.93
N PHE A 91 15.32 4.19 -1.14
CA PHE A 91 15.50 4.25 0.32
C PHE A 91 16.96 4.39 0.74
N THR A 92 17.92 3.98 -0.09
CA THR A 92 19.34 4.22 0.16
C THR A 92 19.69 5.69 -0.05
N LEU A 93 19.10 6.33 -1.06
CA LEU A 93 19.36 7.74 -1.40
C LEU A 93 18.61 8.73 -0.51
N ASN A 94 17.35 8.45 -0.19
CA ASN A 94 16.46 9.38 0.51
C ASN A 94 16.07 8.90 1.92
N GLY A 95 16.58 7.75 2.35
CA GLY A 95 16.20 7.10 3.61
C GLY A 95 14.86 6.34 3.50
N PRO A 96 14.62 5.31 4.33
CA PRO A 96 13.32 4.64 4.35
C PRO A 96 12.23 5.52 5.00
N PRO A 97 10.94 5.17 4.82
CA PRO A 97 9.85 5.86 5.48
C PRO A 97 9.99 5.86 7.01
N SER A 98 9.77 7.01 7.63
CA SER A 98 9.73 7.17 9.08
C SER A 98 8.89 8.39 9.48
N ASN A 99 8.69 8.63 10.77
CA ASN A 99 8.04 9.86 11.24
C ASN A 99 8.81 11.15 10.88
N GLY A 100 10.13 11.05 10.64
CA GLY A 100 10.95 12.18 10.20
C GLY A 100 11.13 12.25 8.69
N ASN A 101 10.65 11.26 7.93
CA ASN A 101 10.85 11.12 6.49
C ASN A 101 9.57 10.58 5.83
N PRO A 102 8.55 11.44 5.61
CA PRO A 102 7.27 11.01 5.10
C PRO A 102 7.28 10.79 3.59
N TYR A 103 6.42 9.87 3.13
CA TYR A 103 6.29 9.47 1.73
C TYR A 103 4.82 9.42 1.31
N LEU A 104 4.56 9.80 0.06
CA LEU A 104 3.29 9.60 -0.65
C LEU A 104 3.55 8.83 -1.94
N PHE A 105 3.20 7.54 -1.97
CA PHE A 105 3.23 6.76 -3.19
C PHE A 105 1.87 6.85 -3.90
N ILE A 106 1.89 7.09 -5.21
CA ILE A 106 0.69 7.45 -5.97
C ILE A 106 0.13 6.30 -6.83
N GLY A 107 0.31 5.05 -6.40
CA GLY A 107 -0.23 3.87 -7.08
C GLY A 107 0.79 3.13 -7.95
N ASN A 108 0.31 2.11 -8.67
CA ASN A 108 1.07 1.28 -9.59
C ASN A 108 2.29 0.61 -8.93
N TYR A 109 2.00 -0.13 -7.86
CA TYR A 109 2.97 -0.87 -7.06
C TYR A 109 3.35 -2.20 -7.69
N VAL A 110 2.38 -2.83 -8.36
CA VAL A 110 2.43 -4.22 -8.84
C VAL A 110 2.39 -4.25 -10.37
N ASP A 111 2.39 -5.47 -10.93
CA ASP A 111 2.44 -5.75 -12.36
C ASP A 111 3.77 -5.37 -13.05
N TYR A 112 3.99 -5.92 -14.24
CA TYR A 112 5.20 -5.82 -15.08
C TYR A 112 6.49 -6.38 -14.45
N GLY A 113 6.87 -5.94 -13.25
CA GLY A 113 7.98 -6.48 -12.48
C GLY A 113 7.68 -7.84 -11.87
N SER A 114 8.72 -8.52 -11.38
CA SER A 114 8.63 -9.87 -10.79
C SER A 114 8.68 -9.88 -9.25
N PHE A 115 8.67 -8.70 -8.62
CA PHE A 115 8.76 -8.52 -7.17
C PHE A 115 7.60 -7.67 -6.63
N GLY A 116 6.43 -7.72 -7.27
CA GLY A 116 5.26 -6.94 -6.87
C GLY A 116 4.75 -7.32 -5.48
N THR A 117 4.77 -8.62 -5.15
CA THR A 117 4.34 -9.10 -3.83
C THR A 117 5.27 -8.64 -2.72
N GLU A 118 6.59 -8.78 -2.89
CA GLU A 118 7.59 -8.31 -1.93
C GLU A 118 7.52 -6.80 -1.73
N LEU A 119 7.46 -6.06 -2.84
CA LEU A 119 7.38 -4.59 -2.83
C LEU A 119 6.13 -4.11 -2.11
N PHE A 120 4.94 -4.63 -2.46
CA PHE A 120 3.71 -4.16 -1.85
C PHE A 120 3.61 -4.58 -0.37
N LEU A 121 4.01 -5.81 -0.02
CA LEU A 121 4.05 -6.26 1.37
C LEU A 121 5.01 -5.42 2.23
N MET A 122 6.18 -5.06 1.70
CA MET A 122 7.11 -4.15 2.38
C MET A 122 6.47 -2.79 2.64
N LEU A 123 5.81 -2.20 1.64
CA LEU A 123 5.10 -0.91 1.81
C LEU A 123 3.97 -1.00 2.83
N LEU A 124 3.22 -2.10 2.87
CA LEU A 124 2.20 -2.35 3.89
C LEU A 124 2.79 -2.40 5.31
N CYS A 125 3.93 -3.06 5.49
CA CYS A 125 4.63 -3.07 6.78
C CYS A 125 5.04 -1.66 7.22
N PHE A 126 5.63 -0.86 6.33
CA PHE A 126 5.95 0.54 6.63
C PHE A 126 4.70 1.36 6.91
N LYS A 127 3.60 1.12 6.20
CA LYS A 127 2.33 1.85 6.39
C LYS A 127 1.72 1.56 7.75
N LEU A 128 1.74 0.30 8.17
CA LEU A 128 1.27 -0.12 9.49
C LEU A 128 2.14 0.43 10.62
N THR A 129 3.43 0.63 10.36
CA THR A 129 4.39 1.20 11.33
C THR A 129 4.26 2.73 11.43
N TYR A 130 4.10 3.41 10.30
CA TYR A 130 4.06 4.86 10.19
C TYR A 130 2.76 5.32 9.50
N PRO A 131 1.57 5.07 10.09
CA PRO A 131 0.29 5.31 9.43
C PRO A 131 0.04 6.78 9.08
N MET A 132 0.70 7.71 9.75
CA MET A 132 0.61 9.16 9.52
C MET A 132 1.71 9.71 8.61
N SER A 133 2.70 8.90 8.23
CA SER A 133 3.90 9.38 7.52
C SER A 133 4.13 8.66 6.20
N LEU A 134 3.68 7.41 6.05
CA LEU A 134 3.60 6.74 4.75
C LEU A 134 2.16 6.74 4.25
N HIS A 135 1.93 7.24 3.04
CA HIS A 135 0.64 7.28 2.38
C HIS A 135 0.72 6.50 1.07
N LEU A 136 -0.26 5.63 0.85
CA LEU A 136 -0.37 4.79 -0.35
C LEU A 136 -1.71 5.10 -1.00
N LEU A 137 -1.69 5.59 -2.25
CA LEU A 137 -2.89 5.80 -3.06
C LEU A 137 -3.13 4.62 -4.01
N ARG A 138 -4.36 4.49 -4.50
CA ARG A 138 -4.71 3.50 -5.52
C ARG A 138 -4.25 3.99 -6.91
N GLY A 139 -3.57 3.14 -7.67
CA GLY A 139 -3.34 3.30 -9.10
C GLY A 139 -4.26 2.38 -9.91
N ASN A 140 -4.18 2.47 -11.25
CA ASN A 140 -4.98 1.61 -12.11
C ASN A 140 -4.49 0.16 -12.17
N HIS A 141 -3.28 -0.14 -11.70
CA HIS A 141 -2.79 -1.51 -11.55
C HIS A 141 -3.23 -2.20 -10.26
N GLU A 142 -3.77 -1.46 -9.30
CA GLU A 142 -4.41 -2.00 -8.09
C GLU A 142 -5.90 -2.34 -8.36
N CYS A 143 -6.14 -3.17 -9.37
CA CYS A 143 -7.47 -3.69 -9.73
C CYS A 143 -7.39 -5.07 -10.40
N ALA A 144 -8.44 -5.88 -10.24
CA ALA A 144 -8.47 -7.27 -10.72
C ALA A 144 -8.27 -7.39 -12.24
N LYS A 145 -8.77 -6.41 -12.99
CA LYS A 145 -8.67 -6.38 -14.46
C LYS A 145 -7.23 -6.21 -14.94
N SER A 146 -6.46 -5.35 -14.27
CA SER A 146 -5.06 -5.08 -14.61
C SER A 146 -4.17 -6.25 -14.18
N THR A 147 -4.28 -6.67 -12.92
CA THR A 147 -3.44 -7.73 -12.34
C THR A 147 -3.59 -9.08 -13.04
N LEU A 148 -4.79 -9.38 -13.55
CA LEU A 148 -5.05 -10.58 -14.36
C LEU A 148 -4.25 -10.59 -15.67
N LYS A 149 -4.05 -9.42 -16.31
CA LYS A 149 -3.42 -9.30 -17.63
C LYS A 149 -1.94 -8.96 -17.59
N ARG A 150 -1.45 -8.45 -16.45
CA ARG A 150 -0.17 -7.75 -16.37
C ARG A 150 0.84 -8.39 -15.41
N GLY A 151 0.45 -9.49 -14.76
CA GLY A 151 1.38 -10.45 -14.15
C GLY A 151 1.18 -10.68 -12.66
N PHE A 152 0.66 -9.70 -11.92
CA PHE A 152 0.61 -9.79 -10.46
C PHE A 152 -0.27 -10.94 -9.95
N LYS A 153 -1.38 -11.26 -10.63
CA LYS A 153 -2.21 -12.42 -10.27
C LYS A 153 -1.38 -13.70 -10.28
N ASN A 154 -0.63 -13.94 -11.36
CA ASN A 154 0.20 -15.13 -11.51
C ASN A 154 1.32 -15.11 -10.46
N GLU A 155 1.97 -13.97 -10.25
CA GLU A 155 3.01 -13.82 -9.23
C GLU A 155 2.50 -14.20 -7.82
N ALA A 156 1.33 -13.67 -7.42
CA ALA A 156 0.76 -13.93 -6.11
C ALA A 156 0.30 -15.40 -5.94
N GLU A 157 -0.25 -16.00 -6.99
CA GLU A 157 -0.65 -17.42 -6.99
C GLU A 157 0.55 -18.36 -6.93
N ASP A 158 1.58 -18.11 -7.73
CA ASP A 158 2.79 -18.92 -7.80
C ASP A 158 3.61 -18.82 -6.51
N LYS A 159 3.72 -17.62 -5.93
CA LYS A 159 4.47 -17.42 -4.68
C LYS A 159 3.70 -17.89 -3.45
N TYR A 160 2.38 -17.81 -3.48
CA TYR A 160 1.49 -18.11 -2.37
C TYR A 160 0.33 -19.01 -2.78
N ASN A 161 -0.83 -18.43 -3.09
CA ASN A 161 -2.03 -19.12 -3.57
C ASN A 161 -3.12 -18.11 -3.97
N ILE A 162 -4.19 -18.62 -4.59
CA ILE A 162 -5.36 -17.82 -5.00
C ILE A 162 -6.01 -17.04 -3.85
N ALA A 163 -6.06 -17.59 -2.63
CA ALA A 163 -6.69 -16.93 -1.50
C ALA A 163 -5.90 -15.68 -1.06
N VAL A 164 -4.57 -15.74 -1.12
CA VAL A 164 -3.71 -14.57 -0.87
C VAL A 164 -3.91 -13.51 -1.95
N TYR A 165 -4.01 -13.89 -3.22
CA TYR A 165 -4.35 -12.96 -4.30
C TYR A 165 -5.68 -12.23 -4.06
N GLN A 166 -6.73 -12.97 -3.66
CA GLN A 166 -8.02 -12.35 -3.31
C GLN A 166 -7.89 -11.37 -2.14
N ASN A 167 -7.04 -11.67 -1.15
CA ASN A 167 -6.75 -10.74 -0.06
C ASN A 167 -6.04 -9.47 -0.53
N PHE A 168 -5.13 -9.55 -1.51
CA PHE A 168 -4.55 -8.36 -2.13
C PHE A 168 -5.62 -7.49 -2.83
N LEU A 169 -6.55 -8.11 -3.56
CA LEU A 169 -7.64 -7.35 -4.21
C LEU A 169 -8.51 -6.59 -3.19
N TYR A 170 -8.82 -7.20 -2.04
CA TYR A 170 -9.53 -6.48 -0.98
C TYR A 170 -8.74 -5.28 -0.44
N ILE A 171 -7.40 -5.39 -0.33
CA ILE A 171 -6.56 -4.24 0.03
C ILE A 171 -6.63 -3.17 -1.04
N PHE A 172 -6.46 -3.55 -2.31
CA PHE A 172 -6.51 -2.60 -3.43
C PHE A 172 -7.81 -1.80 -3.47
N GLN A 173 -8.96 -2.45 -3.23
CA GLN A 173 -10.26 -1.79 -3.12
C GLN A 173 -10.39 -0.86 -1.90
N SER A 174 -9.56 -1.07 -0.86
CA SER A 174 -9.56 -0.22 0.34
C SER A 174 -8.63 0.99 0.26
N LEU A 175 -7.70 1.02 -0.71
CA LEU A 175 -6.72 2.10 -0.87
C LEU A 175 -7.39 3.46 -1.17
N PRO A 176 -7.01 4.55 -0.48
CA PRO A 176 -7.45 5.92 -0.81
C PRO A 176 -7.17 6.27 -2.27
N ILE A 177 -7.99 7.13 -2.87
CA ILE A 177 -7.92 7.42 -4.31
C ILE A 177 -6.98 8.60 -4.59
N CYS A 178 -6.96 9.62 -3.73
CA CYS A 178 -6.16 10.82 -3.94
C CYS A 178 -5.67 11.42 -2.61
N SER A 179 -4.81 12.43 -2.73
CA SER A 179 -4.31 13.20 -1.60
C SER A 179 -4.38 14.70 -1.86
N VAL A 180 -4.48 15.48 -0.79
CA VAL A 180 -4.32 16.93 -0.81
C VAL A 180 -3.23 17.32 0.17
N ILE A 181 -2.13 17.88 -0.33
CA ILE A 181 -1.01 18.37 0.47
C ILE A 181 -1.22 19.85 0.77
N ASN A 182 -1.15 20.22 2.05
CA ASN A 182 -1.27 21.59 2.56
C ASN A 182 -2.50 22.36 2.05
N LYS A 183 -3.59 21.66 1.70
CA LYS A 183 -4.81 22.25 1.12
C LYS A 183 -4.53 23.07 -0.17
N ARG A 184 -3.50 22.68 -0.93
CA ARG A 184 -3.02 23.40 -2.11
C ARG A 184 -2.67 22.48 -3.28
N ILE A 185 -2.03 21.35 -3.01
CA ILE A 185 -1.56 20.44 -4.06
C ILE A 185 -2.47 19.22 -4.06
N PHE A 186 -3.24 19.04 -5.13
CA PHE A 186 -4.03 17.84 -5.38
C PHE A 186 -3.14 16.80 -6.07
N VAL A 187 -3.11 15.58 -5.53
CA VAL A 187 -2.29 14.48 -6.03
C VAL A 187 -3.18 13.29 -6.30
N VAL A 188 -3.12 12.76 -7.52
CA VAL A 188 -3.90 11.62 -8.00
C VAL A 188 -3.02 10.81 -8.95
N HIS A 189 -3.35 9.53 -9.14
CA HIS A 189 -2.58 8.63 -9.99
C HIS A 189 -2.63 9.02 -11.47
N GLY A 190 -3.82 9.02 -12.06
CA GLY A 190 -4.03 9.36 -13.47
C GLY A 190 -4.24 10.86 -13.66
N GLY A 191 -5.49 11.31 -13.50
CA GLY A 191 -5.81 12.69 -13.87
C GLY A 191 -7.17 13.18 -13.39
N LEU A 192 -7.63 14.25 -14.03
CA LEU A 192 -8.87 14.93 -13.67
C LEU A 192 -10.07 14.35 -14.43
N PHE A 193 -11.18 15.07 -14.32
CA PHE A 193 -12.49 14.66 -14.78
C PHE A 193 -12.86 15.33 -16.09
N THR A 194 -13.66 14.63 -16.88
CA THR A 194 -14.30 15.11 -18.11
C THR A 194 -15.35 16.19 -17.82
N ARG A 195 -16.10 16.06 -16.71
CA ARG A 195 -17.01 17.11 -16.25
C ARG A 195 -16.23 18.22 -15.55
N ARG A 196 -16.62 19.47 -15.81
CA ARG A 196 -16.13 20.65 -15.09
C ARG A 196 -16.66 20.69 -13.65
N ASP A 197 -15.93 21.40 -12.80
CA ASP A 197 -16.39 21.74 -11.44
C ASP A 197 -16.65 20.54 -10.52
N VAL A 198 -16.01 19.38 -10.77
CA VAL A 198 -15.98 18.27 -9.81
C VAL A 198 -15.28 18.73 -8.54
N THR A 199 -15.97 18.59 -7.41
CA THR A 199 -15.51 19.07 -6.11
C THR A 199 -14.85 17.97 -5.28
N LEU A 200 -14.05 18.37 -4.29
CA LEU A 200 -13.50 17.43 -3.31
C LEU A 200 -14.62 16.72 -2.52
N ASP A 201 -15.77 17.35 -2.32
CA ASP A 201 -16.90 16.73 -1.61
C ASP A 201 -17.54 15.58 -2.40
N GLU A 202 -17.53 15.67 -3.73
CA GLU A 202 -17.97 14.56 -4.59
C GLU A 202 -16.96 13.40 -4.52
N ILE A 203 -15.66 13.69 -4.56
CA ILE A 203 -14.60 12.69 -4.40
C ILE A 203 -14.72 11.99 -3.03
N ARG A 204 -15.02 12.72 -1.95
CA ARG A 204 -15.24 12.14 -0.61
C ARG A 204 -16.39 11.13 -0.57
N ARG A 205 -17.38 11.22 -1.47
CA ARG A 205 -18.57 10.35 -1.52
C ARG A 205 -18.41 9.14 -2.43
N VAL A 206 -17.34 9.07 -3.23
CA VAL A 206 -17.07 7.93 -4.12
C VAL A 206 -17.00 6.63 -3.30
N ASN A 207 -17.72 5.60 -3.73
CA ASN A 207 -17.55 4.27 -3.13
C ASN A 207 -16.30 3.61 -3.73
N ARG A 208 -15.17 3.72 -3.04
CA ARG A 208 -13.89 3.16 -3.50
C ARG A 208 -13.78 1.64 -3.34
N PHE A 209 -14.63 1.03 -2.50
CA PHE A 209 -14.60 -0.39 -2.15
C PHE A 209 -15.23 -1.27 -3.25
N ALA A 210 -14.82 -1.03 -4.49
CA ALA A 210 -15.29 -1.70 -5.70
C ALA A 210 -14.17 -1.72 -6.75
N GLU A 211 -14.37 -2.48 -7.83
CA GLU A 211 -13.48 -2.40 -8.98
C GLU A 211 -13.75 -1.11 -9.79
N PRO A 212 -12.72 -0.50 -10.42
CA PRO A 212 -12.92 0.63 -11.32
C PRO A 212 -13.85 0.28 -12.48
N GLY A 213 -14.85 1.12 -12.71
CA GLY A 213 -15.88 0.96 -13.74
C GLY A 213 -17.18 0.30 -13.26
N GLU A 214 -17.26 -0.11 -12.00
CA GLU A 214 -18.48 -0.67 -11.39
C GLU A 214 -19.30 0.37 -10.61
N GLU A 215 -18.97 1.66 -10.73
CA GLU A 215 -19.73 2.74 -10.08
C GLU A 215 -21.15 2.83 -10.67
N ILE A 216 -22.16 2.46 -9.87
CA ILE A 216 -23.56 2.45 -10.31
C ILE A 216 -24.07 3.87 -10.49
N GLY A 217 -24.56 4.20 -11.70
CA GLY A 217 -25.32 5.43 -11.96
C GLY A 217 -24.52 6.73 -11.82
N GLY A 218 -23.20 6.66 -11.77
CA GLY A 218 -22.30 7.81 -11.61
C GLY A 218 -21.41 8.05 -12.83
N GLU A 219 -20.66 9.14 -12.78
CA GLU A 219 -19.71 9.55 -13.83
C GLU A 219 -18.42 8.71 -13.85
N ASN A 220 -18.33 7.64 -13.06
CA ASN A 220 -17.13 6.84 -12.88
C ASN A 220 -15.93 7.69 -12.43
N LEU A 221 -16.10 8.51 -11.38
CA LEU A 221 -15.08 9.45 -10.92
C LEU A 221 -13.81 8.72 -10.44
N MET A 222 -13.95 7.53 -9.83
CA MET A 222 -12.78 6.71 -9.47
C MET A 222 -12.04 6.29 -10.73
N THR A 223 -12.76 5.81 -11.74
CA THR A 223 -12.12 5.39 -13.01
C THR A 223 -11.36 6.53 -13.67
N GLN A 224 -11.94 7.73 -13.75
CA GLN A 224 -11.28 8.90 -14.34
C GLN A 224 -10.02 9.29 -13.54
N MET A 225 -10.08 9.30 -12.22
CA MET A 225 -8.91 9.56 -11.38
C MET A 225 -7.77 8.54 -11.58
N LEU A 226 -8.10 7.29 -11.89
CA LEU A 226 -7.11 6.23 -12.09
C LEU A 226 -6.60 6.14 -13.54
N TRP A 227 -7.29 6.69 -14.54
CA TRP A 227 -7.00 6.42 -15.96
C TRP A 227 -6.90 7.65 -16.87
N SER A 228 -7.34 8.83 -16.46
CA SER A 228 -7.30 10.01 -17.31
C SER A 228 -5.86 10.50 -17.50
N ASP A 229 -5.50 10.80 -18.76
CA ASP A 229 -4.24 11.45 -19.11
C ASP A 229 -4.47 12.93 -19.48
N PRO A 230 -3.51 13.83 -19.24
CA PRO A 230 -3.58 15.21 -19.73
C PRO A 230 -3.40 15.27 -21.25
N MET A 231 -4.07 16.21 -21.90
CA MET A 231 -3.87 16.54 -23.32
C MET A 231 -3.62 18.04 -23.48
N GLU A 232 -2.76 18.43 -24.41
CA GLU A 232 -2.48 19.85 -24.70
C GLU A 232 -3.73 20.58 -25.25
N HIS A 233 -4.59 19.85 -25.94
CA HIS A 233 -5.80 20.37 -26.55
C HIS A 233 -7.01 19.48 -26.20
N PRO A 234 -8.20 20.07 -25.92
CA PRO A 234 -9.42 19.33 -25.62
C PRO A 234 -9.94 18.49 -26.78
#